data_AF-A0A8D8NXI2-F1
#
_entry.id   AF-A0A8D8NXI2-F1
#
_cell.length_a   1.000
_cell.length_b   1.000
_cell.length_c   1.000
_cell.angle_alpha   90.00
_cell.angle_beta   90.00
_cell.angle_gamma   90.00
#
_symmetry.space_group_name_H-M   'P 1'
#
loop_
_entity.id
_entity.type
_entity.pdbx_description
1 polymer ?
#
loop_
_entity_poly.entity_id
_entity_poly.type
_entity_poly.pdbx_seq_one_letter_code
_entity_poly.pdbx_strand_id
1 'polypeptide(L)'
;VNSNIPTNLRVLRAILENLRSKIQKLESDVLAQMEYCRTPCTVTCNIPVVSGKECEEIIRNGGETSEMYLIQPSDSIEPYRVYCDMKTERGGWTVIQNRQDGSVDFGRKWDPYKQGFGNIATSADGKKYCGIPG
;
A
#
# COMPACT_ATOMS: atom_id res chain seq x y z
N VAL A 1 -53.53 8.11 27.44
CA VAL A 1 -53.03 8.63 26.14
C VAL A 1 -51.56 8.28 26.05
N ASN A 2 -51.19 7.47 25.05
CA ASN A 2 -49.95 6.68 25.04
C ASN A 2 -48.72 7.56 24.73
N SER A 3 -47.90 7.88 25.74
CA SER A 3 -46.71 8.75 25.64
C SER A 3 -45.56 8.18 24.83
N ASN A 4 -45.67 6.93 24.38
CA ASN A 4 -44.62 6.18 23.67
C ASN A 4 -44.54 6.50 22.17
N ILE A 5 -45.62 6.94 21.55
CA ILE A 5 -45.65 7.23 20.10
C ILE A 5 -44.83 8.49 19.76
N PRO A 6 -44.97 9.63 20.48
CA PRO A 6 -44.20 10.84 20.19
C PRO A 6 -42.69 10.67 20.46
N THR A 7 -42.31 9.90 21.47
CA THR A 7 -40.91 9.66 21.83
C THR A 7 -40.21 8.79 20.79
N ASN A 8 -40.85 7.71 20.33
CA ASN A 8 -40.30 6.85 19.27
C ASN A 8 -40.16 7.59 17.93
N LEU A 9 -41.14 8.41 17.56
CA LEU A 9 -41.06 9.23 16.35
C LEU A 9 -39.93 10.26 16.40
N ARG A 10 -39.69 10.87 17.57
CA ARG A 10 -38.56 11.81 17.76
C ARG A 10 -37.21 11.12 17.54
N VAL A 11 -37.05 9.91 18.08
CA VAL A 11 -35.81 9.12 17.91
C VAL A 11 -35.61 8.72 16.45
N LEU A 12 -36.65 8.19 15.79
CA LEU A 12 -36.59 7.82 14.37
C LEU A 12 -36.23 9.01 13.48
N ARG A 13 -36.83 10.19 13.75
CA ARG A 13 -36.50 11.42 13.01
C ARG A 13 -35.04 11.82 13.20
N ALA A 14 -34.52 11.77 14.42
CA ALA A 14 -33.12 12.09 14.70
C ALA A 14 -32.16 11.12 13.99
N ILE A 15 -32.49 9.82 13.94
CA ILE A 15 -31.71 8.82 13.20
C ILE A 15 -31.71 9.13 11.70
N LEU A 16 -32.88 9.43 11.12
CA LEU A 16 -33.01 9.78 9.70
C LEU A 16 -32.21 11.04 9.34
N GLU A 17 -32.27 12.08 10.18
CA GLU A 17 -31.48 13.30 9.99
C GLU A 17 -29.97 13.03 10.13
N ASN A 18 -29.56 12.19 11.08
CA ASN A 18 -28.16 11.78 11.23
C ASN A 18 -27.66 11.01 10.01
N LEU A 19 -28.39 10.00 9.55
CA LEU A 19 -28.04 9.21 8.36
C LEU A 19 -27.97 10.10 7.11
N ARG A 20 -28.91 11.03 6.93
CA ARG A 20 -28.88 12.00 5.82
C ARG A 20 -27.59 12.82 5.83
N SER A 21 -27.20 13.36 6.99
CA SER A 21 -25.96 14.15 7.10
C SER A 21 -24.70 13.32 6.83
N LYS A 22 -24.67 12.05 7.25
CA LYS A 22 -23.56 11.13 6.96
C LYS A 22 -23.46 10.79 5.48
N ILE A 23 -24.59 10.58 4.81
CA ILE A 23 -24.62 10.31 3.36
C ILE A 23 -24.06 11.52 2.61
N GLN A 24 -24.49 12.74 2.95
CA GLN A 24 -23.98 13.96 2.33
C GLN A 24 -22.47 14.14 2.54
N LYS A 25 -21.97 13.80 3.73
CA LYS A 25 -20.53 13.83 4.01
C LYS A 25 -19.76 12.81 3.16
N LEU A 26 -20.23 11.56 3.12
CA LEU A 26 -19.60 10.51 2.31
C LEU A 26 -19.58 10.87 0.82
N GLU A 27 -20.67 11.44 0.31
CA GLU A 27 -20.75 11.92 -1.08
C GLU A 27 -19.70 13.00 -1.36
N SER A 28 -19.55 13.97 -0.45
CA SER A 28 -18.50 15.00 -0.56
C SER A 28 -17.09 14.43 -0.51
N ASP A 29 -16.82 13.50 0.42
CA ASP A 29 -15.50 12.89 0.59
C ASP A 29 -15.10 12.06 -0.65
N VAL A 30 -16.06 11.33 -1.25
CA VAL A 30 -15.85 10.57 -2.50
C VAL A 30 -15.54 11.51 -3.66
N LEU A 31 -16.29 12.59 -3.82
CA LEU A 31 -16.04 13.56 -4.89
C LEU A 31 -14.66 14.21 -4.76
N ALA A 32 -14.25 14.56 -3.54
CA ALA A 32 -12.92 15.10 -3.28
C ALA A 32 -11.81 14.09 -3.63
N GLN A 33 -12.00 12.82 -3.25
CA GLN A 33 -11.03 11.76 -3.58
C GLN A 33 -10.95 11.52 -5.10
N MET A 34 -12.09 11.57 -5.81
CA MET A 34 -12.10 11.43 -7.28
C MET A 34 -11.30 12.54 -7.96
N GLU A 35 -11.29 13.75 -7.42
CA GLU A 35 -10.48 14.85 -7.94
C GLU A 35 -8.97 14.60 -7.72
N TYR A 36 -8.59 14.18 -6.51
CA TYR A 36 -7.20 13.86 -6.18
C TYR A 36 -6.65 12.73 -7.05
N CYS A 37 -7.47 11.71 -7.33
CA CYS A 37 -7.10 10.58 -8.18
C CYS A 37 -6.95 10.91 -9.67
N ARG A 38 -7.24 12.15 -10.11
CA ARG A 38 -6.97 12.56 -11.50
C ARG A 38 -5.49 12.57 -11.83
N THR A 39 -4.64 12.81 -10.84
CA THR A 39 -3.18 12.76 -10.97
C THR A 39 -2.65 11.51 -10.27
N PRO A 40 -1.95 10.60 -10.97
CA PRO A 40 -1.39 9.41 -10.35
C PRO A 40 -0.25 9.78 -9.40
N CYS A 41 -0.05 8.96 -8.37
CA CYS A 41 1.17 9.03 -7.57
C CYS A 41 2.38 8.60 -8.41
N THR A 42 3.52 9.24 -8.17
CA THR A 42 4.77 8.95 -8.88
C THR A 42 5.85 8.60 -7.87
N VAL A 43 6.76 7.73 -8.28
CA VAL A 43 7.93 7.34 -7.49
C VAL A 43 9.16 7.47 -8.35
N THR A 44 10.22 8.01 -7.75
CA THR A 44 11.54 8.06 -8.37
C THR A 44 12.46 7.18 -7.56
N CYS A 45 12.65 5.94 -8.03
CA CYS A 45 13.50 4.95 -7.40
C CYS A 45 14.64 4.58 -8.34
N ASN A 46 15.83 5.09 -8.03
CA ASN A 46 17.04 4.70 -8.72
C ASN A 46 17.37 3.26 -8.34
N ILE A 47 17.70 2.42 -9.32
CA ILE A 47 17.99 1.01 -9.10
C ILE A 47 19.44 0.90 -8.60
N PRO A 48 19.69 0.28 -7.43
CA PRO A 48 21.04 -0.01 -6.97
C PRO A 48 21.80 -0.90 -7.97
N VAL A 49 23.12 -0.70 -8.07
CA VAL A 49 23.98 -1.50 -8.97
C VAL A 49 24.14 -2.95 -8.50
N VAL A 50 24.13 -3.16 -7.18
CA VAL A 50 24.24 -4.50 -6.58
C VAL A 50 22.96 -5.29 -6.85
N SER A 51 23.13 -6.53 -7.31
CA SER A 51 22.05 -7.47 -7.63
C SER A 51 22.47 -8.89 -7.26
N GLY A 52 21.54 -9.82 -7.35
CA GLY A 52 21.70 -11.23 -6.99
C GLY A 52 20.42 -12.02 -7.29
N LYS A 53 20.40 -13.31 -6.94
CA LYS A 53 19.23 -14.16 -7.12
C LYS A 53 18.08 -13.76 -6.20
N GLU A 54 18.40 -13.35 -4.99
CA GLU A 54 17.46 -12.87 -3.98
C GLU A 54 18.20 -11.96 -2.96
N CYS A 55 17.50 -11.49 -1.94
CA CYS A 55 18.04 -10.48 -1.02
C CYS A 55 19.20 -10.97 -0.13
N GLU A 56 19.28 -12.27 0.21
CA GLU A 56 20.41 -12.85 0.95
C GLU A 56 21.71 -12.81 0.12
N GLU A 57 21.64 -13.05 -1.18
CA GLU A 57 22.80 -12.88 -2.06
C GLU A 57 23.19 -11.40 -2.21
N ILE A 58 22.21 -10.50 -2.25
CA ILE A 58 22.48 -9.06 -2.30
C ILE A 58 23.21 -8.58 -1.04
N ILE A 59 22.78 -8.99 0.17
CA ILE A 59 23.47 -8.59 1.41
C ILE A 59 24.88 -9.16 1.47
N ARG A 60 25.08 -10.39 0.99
CA ARG A 60 26.42 -10.99 0.85
C ARG A 60 27.32 -10.26 -0.15
N ASN A 61 26.73 -9.65 -1.17
CA ASN A 61 27.41 -8.81 -2.16
C ASN A 61 27.62 -7.35 -1.69
N GLY A 62 27.28 -7.03 -0.44
CA GLY A 62 27.49 -5.71 0.18
C GLY A 62 26.29 -4.77 0.13
N GLY A 63 25.09 -5.26 -0.20
CA GLY A 63 23.85 -4.49 -0.08
C GLY A 63 23.36 -4.42 1.36
N GLU A 64 23.78 -3.41 2.12
CA GLU A 64 23.49 -3.28 3.55
C GLU A 64 22.23 -2.44 3.87
N THR A 65 21.73 -1.66 2.91
CA THR A 65 20.59 -0.78 3.09
C THR A 65 19.29 -1.50 2.76
N SER A 66 18.30 -1.45 3.67
CA SER A 66 16.94 -1.90 3.35
C SER A 66 16.30 -0.92 2.37
N GLU A 67 16.08 -1.36 1.13
CA GLU A 67 15.52 -0.58 0.03
C GLU A 67 15.00 -1.48 -1.10
N MET A 68 14.59 -0.85 -2.21
CA MET A 68 14.25 -1.56 -3.44
C MET A 68 15.50 -2.03 -4.18
N TYR A 69 15.53 -3.32 -4.53
CA TYR A 69 16.56 -3.91 -5.35
C TYR A 69 15.96 -4.62 -6.56
N LEU A 70 16.81 -4.89 -7.55
CA LEU A 70 16.50 -5.75 -8.68
C LEU A 70 17.12 -7.13 -8.42
N ILE A 71 16.31 -8.19 -8.47
CA ILE A 71 16.77 -9.58 -8.31
C ILE A 71 16.49 -10.40 -9.57
N GLN A 72 17.28 -11.45 -9.80
CA GLN A 72 17.07 -12.42 -10.87
C GLN A 72 17.27 -13.85 -10.36
N PRO A 73 16.21 -14.52 -9.86
CA PRO A 73 16.33 -15.85 -9.26
C PRO A 73 16.85 -16.94 -10.21
N SER A 74 16.59 -16.80 -11.52
CA SER A 74 16.98 -17.74 -12.57
C SER A 74 17.23 -16.96 -13.87
N ASP A 75 18.19 -17.42 -14.68
CA ASP A 75 18.51 -16.83 -15.98
C ASP A 75 17.33 -16.89 -16.97
N SER A 76 16.38 -17.80 -16.73
CA SER A 76 15.15 -17.95 -17.52
C SER A 76 14.04 -16.96 -17.15
N ILE A 77 14.20 -16.20 -16.08
CA ILE A 77 13.20 -15.24 -15.57
C ILE A 77 13.77 -13.83 -15.74
N GLU A 78 12.94 -12.91 -16.21
CA GLU A 78 13.31 -11.50 -16.30
C GLU A 78 13.54 -10.91 -14.90
N PRO A 79 14.60 -10.13 -14.67
CA PRO A 79 14.84 -9.49 -13.39
C PRO A 79 13.66 -8.63 -12.96
N TYR A 80 13.27 -8.72 -11.70
CA TYR A 80 12.14 -7.95 -11.17
C TYR A 80 12.50 -7.27 -9.85
N ARG A 81 11.74 -6.21 -9.55
CA ARG A 81 11.97 -5.37 -8.38
C ARG A 81 11.39 -6.04 -7.14
N VAL A 82 12.11 -5.97 -6.04
CA VAL A 82 11.65 -6.41 -4.72
C VAL A 82 12.12 -5.43 -3.66
N TYR A 83 11.45 -5.43 -2.52
CA TYR A 83 11.98 -4.75 -1.34
C TYR A 83 12.80 -5.75 -0.53
N CYS A 84 14.05 -5.39 -0.21
CA CYS A 84 14.91 -6.18 0.66
C CYS A 84 14.98 -5.55 2.05
N ASP A 85 14.71 -6.32 3.09
CA ASP A 85 15.04 -5.93 4.45
C ASP A 85 16.40 -6.49 4.87
N MET A 86 17.39 -5.60 4.92
CA MET A 86 18.78 -5.89 5.25
C MET A 86 19.11 -5.68 6.73
N LYS A 87 18.12 -5.37 7.57
CA LYS A 87 18.33 -5.02 8.99
C LYS A 87 17.73 -6.02 9.96
N THR A 88 16.52 -6.49 9.70
CA THR A 88 15.81 -7.40 10.60
C THR A 88 16.50 -8.76 10.64
N GLU A 89 16.75 -9.31 11.83
CA GLU A 89 17.28 -10.66 12.02
C GLU A 89 18.47 -11.03 11.10
N ARG A 90 19.50 -10.17 11.06
CA ARG A 90 20.72 -10.29 10.22
C ARG A 90 20.55 -9.94 8.73
N GLY A 91 19.36 -9.51 8.32
CA GLY A 91 19.08 -9.06 6.96
C GLY A 91 18.87 -10.20 5.97
N GLY A 92 18.93 -9.89 4.67
CA GLY A 92 18.72 -10.86 3.60
C GLY A 92 17.27 -11.22 3.32
N TRP A 93 16.31 -10.54 3.96
CA TRP A 93 14.90 -10.85 3.81
C TRP A 93 14.32 -10.29 2.51
N THR A 94 13.79 -11.17 1.67
CA THR A 94 13.01 -10.78 0.49
C THR A 94 11.55 -10.58 0.89
N VAL A 95 11.06 -9.33 0.83
CA VAL A 95 9.67 -9.03 1.18
C VAL A 95 8.75 -9.45 0.04
N ILE A 96 7.89 -10.44 0.31
CA ILE A 96 6.91 -10.94 -0.67
C ILE A 96 5.50 -10.35 -0.48
N GLN A 97 5.21 -9.78 0.69
CA GLN A 97 3.90 -9.22 1.02
C GLN A 97 4.06 -8.23 2.18
N ASN A 98 3.44 -7.04 2.09
CA ASN A 98 3.45 -6.03 3.14
C ASN A 98 2.09 -5.32 3.23
N ARG A 99 1.69 -4.93 4.45
CA ARG A 99 0.56 -4.03 4.71
C ARG A 99 0.90 -3.12 5.88
N GLN A 100 0.81 -1.79 5.68
CA GLN A 100 1.07 -0.84 6.76
C GLN A 100 0.00 0.25 6.91
N ASP A 101 -0.60 0.74 5.82
CA ASP A 101 -1.50 1.92 5.86
C ASP A 101 -2.82 1.76 5.10
N GLY A 102 -3.00 0.65 4.38
CA GLY A 102 -4.21 0.42 3.58
C GLY A 102 -4.25 1.21 2.27
N SER A 103 -3.10 1.67 1.76
CA SER A 103 -3.02 2.42 0.50
C SER A 103 -3.33 1.58 -0.74
N VAL A 104 -3.17 0.25 -0.65
CA VAL A 104 -3.40 -0.70 -1.75
C VAL A 104 -4.57 -1.61 -1.42
N ASP A 105 -5.52 -1.73 -2.35
CA ASP A 105 -6.61 -2.71 -2.26
C ASP A 105 -6.11 -4.15 -2.51
N PHE A 106 -6.46 -5.07 -1.61
CA PHE A 106 -6.18 -6.51 -1.71
C PHE A 106 -7.42 -7.33 -2.12
N GLY A 107 -8.59 -6.71 -2.25
CA GLY A 107 -9.84 -7.34 -2.72
C GLY A 107 -9.84 -7.64 -4.22
N ARG A 108 -8.79 -8.29 -4.75
CA ARG A 108 -8.54 -8.49 -6.18
C ARG A 108 -8.90 -9.90 -6.66
N LYS A 109 -9.11 -10.02 -7.97
CA LYS A 109 -9.29 -11.30 -8.67
C LYS A 109 -7.99 -12.11 -8.74
N TRP A 110 -8.07 -13.35 -9.23
CA TRP A 110 -6.95 -14.29 -9.33
C TRP A 110 -5.76 -13.75 -10.14
N ASP A 111 -6.00 -13.17 -11.32
CA ASP A 111 -4.90 -12.77 -12.21
C ASP A 111 -3.95 -11.73 -11.59
N PRO A 112 -4.43 -10.65 -10.92
CA PRO A 112 -3.56 -9.76 -10.16
C PRO A 112 -2.73 -10.46 -9.07
N TYR A 113 -3.32 -11.41 -8.34
CA TYR A 113 -2.58 -12.18 -7.32
C TYR A 113 -1.48 -13.04 -7.94
N LYS A 114 -1.72 -13.60 -9.13
CA LYS A 114 -0.73 -14.37 -9.88
C LYS A 114 0.42 -13.50 -10.42
N GLN A 115 0.11 -12.30 -10.90
CA GLN A 115 1.10 -11.40 -11.51
C GLN A 115 1.84 -10.54 -10.49
N GLY A 116 1.26 -10.32 -9.30
CA GLY A 116 1.71 -9.34 -8.33
C GLY A 116 1.04 -7.98 -8.53
N PHE A 117 0.83 -7.26 -7.43
CA PHE A 117 0.22 -5.93 -7.43
C PHE A 117 0.72 -5.09 -6.25
N GLY A 118 0.43 -3.79 -6.30
CA GLY A 118 0.82 -2.83 -5.27
C GLY A 118 2.10 -2.09 -5.64
N ASN A 119 2.52 -1.22 -4.74
CA ASN A 119 3.77 -0.48 -4.88
C ASN A 119 4.87 -1.31 -4.19
N ILE A 120 6.06 -1.42 -4.80
CA ILE A 120 7.18 -2.20 -4.23
C ILE A 120 8.02 -1.33 -3.30
N ALA A 121 8.09 -0.03 -3.58
CA ALA A 121 8.78 0.94 -2.75
C ALA A 121 8.27 2.35 -3.03
N THR A 122 8.49 3.25 -2.08
CA THR A 122 8.15 4.68 -2.18
C THR A 122 9.41 5.53 -2.12
N SER A 123 9.39 6.69 -2.78
CA SER A 123 10.45 7.68 -2.58
C SER A 123 10.39 8.16 -1.14
N ALA A 124 11.44 7.90 -0.37
CA ALA A 124 11.50 8.35 1.01
C ALA A 124 12.06 9.78 1.05
N ASP A 125 11.26 10.71 1.55
CA ASP A 125 11.63 12.13 1.62
C ASP A 125 12.96 12.32 2.36
N GLY A 126 13.92 12.97 1.69
CA GLY A 126 15.25 13.24 2.25
C GLY A 126 16.22 12.04 2.26
N LYS A 127 15.84 10.88 1.71
CA LYS A 127 16.73 9.71 1.56
C LYS A 127 17.08 9.46 0.09
N LYS A 128 18.29 8.96 -0.16
CA LYS A 128 18.77 8.60 -1.51
C LYS A 128 18.20 7.26 -2.01
N TYR A 129 17.56 6.50 -1.15
CA TYR A 129 17.08 5.14 -1.39
C TYR A 129 15.57 5.05 -1.18
N CYS A 130 14.93 4.10 -1.85
CA CYS A 130 13.48 3.93 -1.76
C CYS A 130 13.07 3.08 -0.56
N GLY A 131 12.06 3.54 0.17
CA GLY A 131 11.56 2.93 1.41
C GLY A 131 10.39 1.97 1.19
N ILE A 132 9.93 1.37 2.29
CA ILE A 132 8.82 0.41 2.29
C ILE A 132 7.54 1.11 1.81
N PRO A 133 6.84 0.52 0.83
CA PRO A 133 5.54 0.98 0.38
C PRO A 133 4.48 0.62 1.41
N GLY A 134 3.46 1.45 1.56
CA GLY A 134 2.42 1.22 2.55
C GLY A 134 1.30 0.27 2.19
#